data_AF-A0AAD4VPS6-F1
#
_entry.id   AF-A0AAD4VPS6-F1
#
_cell.length_a   1.000
_cell.length_b   1.000
_cell.length_c   1.000
_cell.angle_alpha   90.00
_cell.angle_beta   90.00
_cell.angle_gamma   90.00
#
_symmetry.space_group_name_H-M   'P 1'
#
loop_
_entity.id
_entity.type
_entity.pdbx_description
1 polymer ?
#
loop_
_entity_poly.entity_id
_entity_poly.type
_entity_poly.pdbx_seq_one_letter_code
_entity_poly.pdbx_strand_id
1 'polypeptide(L)'
;MATAVNCPQYYFNMSDVRPPNEQVSYPGDQPWHVPFPSPPRTPNHDPTSSGSEAETHDPLDKISAVKQHLQYMSKATDWWESKCDIHGQVMGNLANKLNKAYAGEVKQALKAKSRSKELESLKLKLEDTKKNALETFTQSEEYNHEMVECFNNGFEMFRDYASVISPDHN
;
A
#
# COMPACT_ATOMS: atom_id res chain seq x y z
N MET A 1 -13.19 37.50 -18.26
CA MET A 1 -14.08 36.33 -18.35
C MET A 1 -13.28 35.21 -19.01
N ALA A 2 -12.83 34.22 -18.24
CA ALA A 2 -12.09 33.07 -18.76
C ALA A 2 -13.04 31.87 -18.81
N THR A 3 -13.26 31.33 -20.01
CA THR A 3 -14.12 30.18 -20.27
C THR A 3 -13.36 28.91 -19.91
N ALA A 4 -13.83 28.16 -18.91
CA ALA A 4 -13.29 26.86 -18.57
C ALA A 4 -13.74 25.83 -19.60
N VAL A 5 -12.78 25.22 -20.31
CA VAL A 5 -13.04 24.10 -21.21
C VAL A 5 -13.25 22.85 -20.37
N ASN A 6 -14.45 22.28 -20.45
CA ASN A 6 -14.89 21.10 -19.74
C ASN A 6 -14.33 19.85 -20.43
N CYS A 7 -13.35 19.17 -19.82
CA CYS A 7 -12.85 17.88 -20.30
C CYS A 7 -13.73 16.75 -19.74
N PRO A 8 -14.34 15.90 -20.59
CA PRO A 8 -15.15 14.79 -20.10
C PRO A 8 -14.27 13.74 -19.41
N GLN A 9 -14.62 13.43 -18.17
CA GLN A 9 -14.06 12.30 -17.41
C GLN A 9 -14.62 10.99 -17.98
N TYR A 10 -13.79 10.27 -18.73
CA TYR A 10 -14.09 8.88 -19.10
C TYR A 10 -13.83 7.98 -17.88
N TYR A 11 -14.90 7.63 -17.17
CA TYR A 11 -14.87 6.55 -16.17
C TYR A 11 -14.82 5.21 -16.90
N PHE A 12 -13.64 4.58 -16.97
CA PHE A 12 -13.52 3.17 -17.33
C PHE A 12 -14.02 2.33 -16.15
N ASN A 13 -15.17 1.68 -16.32
CA ASN A 13 -15.78 0.79 -15.34
C ASN A 13 -15.00 -0.54 -15.34
N MET A 14 -14.16 -0.79 -14.32
CA MET A 14 -13.29 -1.98 -14.21
C MET A 14 -14.01 -3.27 -13.76
N SER A 15 -15.34 -3.30 -13.78
CA SER A 15 -16.12 -4.40 -13.19
C SER A 15 -16.09 -5.72 -14.00
N ASP A 16 -15.59 -5.73 -15.23
CA ASP A 16 -15.66 -6.89 -16.14
C ASP A 16 -14.31 -7.58 -16.44
N VAL A 17 -13.23 -7.24 -15.72
CA VAL A 17 -11.95 -7.95 -15.92
C VAL A 17 -11.95 -9.26 -15.13
N ARG A 18 -12.42 -10.33 -15.78
CA ARG A 18 -12.25 -11.71 -15.30
C ARG A 18 -10.76 -11.97 -15.06
N PRO A 19 -10.33 -12.45 -13.87
CA PRO A 19 -8.91 -12.69 -13.62
C PRO A 19 -8.43 -13.86 -14.49
N PRO A 20 -7.28 -13.74 -15.20
CA PRO A 20 -6.63 -14.93 -15.72
C PRO A 20 -6.10 -15.72 -14.52
N ASN A 21 -6.60 -16.93 -14.37
CA ASN A 21 -5.96 -17.94 -13.54
C ASN A 21 -4.56 -18.22 -14.09
N GLU A 22 -3.69 -18.58 -13.14
CA GLU A 22 -2.40 -19.25 -13.32
C GLU A 22 -1.17 -18.40 -13.64
N GLN A 23 -0.09 -18.84 -13.01
CA GLN A 23 1.20 -18.18 -12.87
C GLN A 23 1.86 -17.99 -14.24
N VAL A 24 1.97 -16.75 -14.69
CA VAL A 24 2.88 -16.41 -15.79
C VAL A 24 4.26 -16.21 -15.18
N SER A 25 5.10 -17.23 -15.34
CA SER A 25 6.53 -17.18 -15.03
C SER A 25 7.19 -16.09 -15.89
N TYR A 26 7.92 -15.18 -15.24
CA TYR A 26 8.63 -14.09 -15.92
C TYR A 26 9.88 -14.66 -16.62
N PRO A 27 10.06 -14.51 -17.94
CA PRO A 27 11.38 -14.66 -18.53
C PRO A 27 12.22 -13.43 -18.16
N GLY A 28 13.46 -13.68 -17.74
CA GLY A 28 14.45 -12.66 -17.45
C GLY A 28 14.73 -11.74 -18.64
N ASP A 29 15.18 -10.55 -18.29
CA ASP A 29 15.87 -9.53 -19.10
C ASP A 29 15.55 -9.51 -20.61
N GLN A 30 14.64 -8.59 -20.96
CA GLN A 30 14.22 -8.12 -22.30
C GLN A 30 12.97 -8.76 -22.95
N PRO A 31 11.76 -8.48 -22.43
CA PRO A 31 10.51 -8.89 -23.07
C PRO A 31 10.04 -7.97 -24.22
N TRP A 32 10.81 -6.94 -24.61
CA TRP A 32 10.31 -5.80 -25.40
C TRP A 32 10.71 -5.78 -26.88
N HIS A 33 11.58 -6.68 -27.33
CA HIS A 33 12.08 -6.66 -28.70
C HIS A 33 11.19 -7.47 -29.65
N VAL A 34 10.00 -6.94 -29.96
CA VAL A 34 9.38 -7.22 -31.25
C VAL A 34 9.89 -6.12 -32.20
N PRO A 35 10.76 -6.41 -33.18
CA PRO A 35 11.27 -5.42 -34.11
C PRO A 35 10.10 -4.86 -34.94
N PHE A 36 10.09 -3.55 -35.16
CA PHE A 36 9.13 -2.96 -36.10
C PHE A 36 9.39 -3.52 -37.51
N PRO A 37 8.36 -3.90 -38.27
CA PRO A 37 8.55 -4.41 -39.63
C PRO A 37 9.27 -3.38 -40.50
N SER A 38 10.23 -3.84 -41.30
CA SER A 38 10.94 -2.95 -42.24
C SER A 38 10.06 -2.62 -43.44
N PRO A 39 10.10 -1.38 -43.94
CA PRO A 39 9.41 -1.00 -45.17
C PRO A 39 9.87 -1.87 -46.35
N PRO A 40 9.01 -2.11 -47.36
CA PRO A 40 9.44 -2.72 -48.61
C PRO A 40 10.56 -1.89 -49.24
N ARG A 41 11.62 -2.54 -49.72
CA ARG A 41 12.63 -1.83 -50.53
C ARG A 41 11.97 -1.36 -51.81
N THR A 42 12.04 -0.06 -52.08
CA THR A 42 11.75 0.47 -53.41
C THR A 42 12.68 -0.18 -54.43
N PRO A 43 12.22 -0.53 -55.65
CA PRO A 43 13.11 -0.95 -56.72
C PRO A 43 14.20 0.12 -56.94
N ASN A 44 15.47 -0.26 -56.84
CA ASN A 44 16.57 0.63 -57.21
C ASN A 44 16.49 0.90 -58.71
N HIS A 45 16.20 2.14 -59.10
CA HIS A 45 16.57 2.62 -60.42
C HIS A 45 18.03 3.09 -60.34
N ASP A 46 18.98 2.26 -60.78
CA ASP A 46 20.37 2.68 -60.96
C ASP A 46 20.44 3.87 -61.94
N PRO A 47 21.12 4.98 -61.61
CA PRO A 47 21.22 6.13 -62.51
C PRO A 47 22.41 5.94 -63.44
N THR A 48 22.38 4.96 -64.35
CA THR A 48 23.33 4.94 -65.47
C THR A 48 22.67 4.43 -66.74
N SER A 49 22.28 5.37 -67.62
CA SER A 49 22.39 5.31 -69.08
C SER A 49 21.22 6.01 -69.76
N SER A 50 21.53 6.99 -70.60
CA SER A 50 20.60 7.63 -71.54
C SER A 50 19.98 6.58 -72.47
N GLY A 51 18.65 6.50 -72.50
CA GLY A 51 17.92 5.67 -73.46
C GLY A 51 16.44 5.56 -73.11
N SER A 52 15.62 6.38 -73.77
CA SER A 52 14.15 6.34 -73.84
C SER A 52 13.37 6.36 -72.52
N GLU A 53 12.52 7.38 -72.35
CA GLU A 53 11.41 7.39 -71.40
C GLU A 53 10.40 6.28 -71.75
N ALA A 54 10.73 5.05 -71.39
CA ALA A 54 9.73 4.01 -71.15
C ALA A 54 9.59 3.94 -69.64
N GLU A 55 8.75 4.81 -69.09
CA GLU A 55 8.19 4.61 -67.76
C GLU A 55 7.50 3.24 -67.84
N THR A 56 8.15 2.19 -67.31
CA THR A 56 7.67 0.81 -67.44
C THR A 56 6.35 0.70 -66.70
N HIS A 57 5.26 0.97 -67.41
CA HIS A 57 3.89 0.80 -66.98
C HIS A 57 3.50 -0.68 -67.11
N ASP A 58 4.35 -1.60 -66.64
CA ASP A 58 3.90 -2.98 -66.50
C ASP A 58 2.86 -3.00 -65.36
N PRO A 59 1.57 -3.30 -65.65
CA PRO A 59 0.57 -3.43 -64.60
C PRO A 59 0.97 -4.45 -63.52
N LEU A 60 1.80 -5.45 -63.85
CA LEU A 60 2.29 -6.44 -62.88
C LEU A 60 3.21 -5.82 -61.81
N ASP A 61 4.06 -4.86 -62.17
CA ASP A 61 4.94 -4.17 -61.22
C ASP A 61 4.16 -3.30 -60.25
N LYS A 62 3.12 -2.60 -60.74
CA LYS A 62 2.20 -1.82 -59.90
C LYS A 62 1.43 -2.74 -58.94
N ILE A 63 0.95 -3.89 -59.41
CA ILE A 63 0.26 -4.88 -58.57
C ILE A 63 1.21 -5.46 -57.51
N SER A 64 2.46 -5.75 -57.88
CA SER A 64 3.49 -6.25 -56.96
C SER A 64 3.81 -5.22 -55.87
N ALA A 65 3.98 -3.95 -56.23
CA ALA A 65 4.22 -2.86 -55.28
C ALA A 65 3.05 -2.69 -54.30
N VAL A 66 1.80 -2.70 -54.80
CA VAL A 66 0.60 -2.62 -53.96
C VAL A 66 0.51 -3.82 -53.01
N LYS A 67 0.80 -5.04 -53.49
CA LYS A 67 0.83 -6.24 -52.65
C LYS A 67 1.86 -6.14 -51.52
N GLN A 68 3.08 -5.70 -51.83
CA GLN A 68 4.14 -5.53 -50.83
C GLN A 68 3.77 -4.46 -49.79
N HIS A 69 3.15 -3.36 -50.22
CA HIS A 69 2.68 -2.31 -49.32
C HIS A 69 1.58 -2.82 -48.37
N LEU A 70 0.58 -3.54 -48.88
CA LEU A 70 -0.47 -4.13 -48.06
C LEU A 70 0.08 -5.15 -47.05
N GLN A 71 1.06 -5.97 -47.45
CA GLN A 71 1.73 -6.90 -46.55
C GLN A 71 2.51 -6.18 -45.44
N TYR A 72 3.18 -5.07 -45.76
CA TYR A 72 3.84 -4.24 -44.77
C TYR A 72 2.84 -3.62 -43.80
N MET A 73 1.75 -3.03 -44.32
CA MET A 73 0.71 -2.42 -43.50
C MET A 73 0.07 -3.44 -42.55
N SER A 74 -0.23 -4.65 -43.02
CA SER A 74 -0.72 -5.75 -42.17
C SER A 74 0.23 -6.05 -41.02
N LYS A 75 1.53 -6.27 -41.32
CA LYS A 75 2.54 -6.56 -40.29
C LYS A 75 2.71 -5.41 -39.30
N ALA A 76 2.60 -4.17 -39.76
CA ALA A 76 2.68 -2.99 -38.90
C ALA A 76 1.48 -2.92 -37.95
N THR A 77 0.27 -3.24 -38.43
CA THR A 77 -0.93 -3.35 -37.59
C THR A 77 -0.78 -4.44 -36.53
N ASP A 78 -0.39 -5.65 -36.93
CA ASP A 78 -0.20 -6.78 -35.99
C ASP A 78 0.84 -6.43 -34.90
N TRP A 79 1.90 -5.72 -35.28
CA TRP A 79 2.92 -5.25 -34.35
C TRP A 79 2.33 -4.24 -33.33
N TRP A 80 1.53 -3.28 -33.79
CA TRP A 80 0.90 -2.29 -32.92
C TRP A 80 -0.10 -2.94 -31.96
N GLU A 81 -0.92 -3.87 -32.42
CA GLU A 81 -1.84 -4.64 -31.58
C GLU A 81 -1.07 -5.39 -30.49
N SER A 82 0.00 -6.11 -30.85
CA SER A 82 0.87 -6.80 -29.90
C SER A 82 1.45 -5.85 -28.85
N LYS A 83 1.88 -4.64 -29.24
CA LYS A 83 2.40 -3.64 -28.30
C LYS A 83 1.33 -3.14 -27.34
N CYS A 84 0.12 -2.88 -27.83
CA CYS A 84 -1.01 -2.47 -27.00
C CYS A 84 -1.39 -3.55 -26.00
N ASP A 85 -1.41 -4.82 -26.41
CA ASP A 85 -1.72 -5.95 -25.52
C ASP A 85 -0.69 -6.10 -24.40
N ILE A 86 0.60 -6.06 -24.72
CA ILE A 86 1.66 -6.15 -23.71
C ILE A 86 1.55 -4.97 -22.73
N HIS A 87 1.32 -3.76 -23.23
CA HIS A 87 1.16 -2.59 -22.38
C HIS A 87 -0.08 -2.71 -21.47
N GLY A 88 -1.20 -3.19 -22.01
CA GLY A 88 -2.42 -3.47 -21.25
C GLY A 88 -2.18 -4.47 -20.11
N GLN A 89 -1.43 -5.55 -20.37
CA GLN A 89 -1.08 -6.53 -19.34
C GLN A 89 -0.20 -5.93 -18.24
N VAL A 90 0.81 -5.13 -18.60
CA VAL A 90 1.69 -4.47 -17.61
C VAL A 90 0.91 -3.49 -16.74
N MET A 91 0.04 -2.68 -17.35
CA MET A 91 -0.79 -1.73 -16.61
C MET A 91 -1.80 -2.43 -15.70
N GLY A 92 -2.43 -3.52 -16.16
CA GLY A 92 -3.32 -4.34 -15.34
C GLY A 92 -2.59 -4.97 -14.15
N ASN A 93 -1.38 -5.50 -14.36
CA ASN A 93 -0.56 -6.06 -13.29
C ASN A 93 -0.12 -4.99 -12.29
N LEU A 94 0.24 -3.80 -12.75
CA LEU A 94 0.62 -2.68 -11.89
C LEU A 94 -0.57 -2.20 -11.04
N ALA A 95 -1.74 -2.06 -11.65
CA ALA A 95 -2.98 -1.70 -10.95
C ALA A 95 -3.32 -2.72 -9.86
N ASN A 96 -3.19 -4.02 -10.14
CA ASN A 96 -3.40 -5.08 -9.15
C ASN A 96 -2.41 -5.02 -7.99
N LYS A 97 -1.13 -4.75 -8.26
CA LYS A 97 -0.12 -4.56 -7.21
C LYS A 97 -0.44 -3.35 -6.34
N LEU A 98 -0.82 -2.22 -6.96
CA LEU A 98 -1.21 -1.00 -6.25
C LEU A 98 -2.42 -1.23 -5.33
N ASN A 99 -3.47 -1.87 -5.85
CA ASN A 99 -4.67 -2.17 -5.07
C ASN A 99 -4.38 -3.06 -3.86
N LYS A 100 -3.54 -4.09 -4.03
CA LYS A 100 -3.12 -4.97 -2.92
C LYS A 100 -2.32 -4.21 -1.87
N ALA A 101 -1.39 -3.35 -2.29
CA ALA A 101 -0.60 -2.53 -1.37
C ALA A 101 -1.50 -1.57 -0.57
N TYR A 102 -2.38 -0.86 -1.26
CA TYR A 102 -3.32 0.08 -0.64
C TYR A 102 -4.25 -0.63 0.37
N ALA A 103 -4.81 -1.78 0.01
CA ALA A 103 -5.64 -2.56 0.94
C ALA A 103 -4.85 -3.00 2.19
N GLY A 104 -3.57 -3.34 2.02
CA GLY A 104 -2.65 -3.64 3.11
C GLY A 104 -2.44 -2.46 4.05
N GLU A 105 -2.15 -1.27 3.50
CA GLU A 105 -1.96 -0.04 4.27
C GLU A 105 -3.22 0.36 5.05
N VAL A 106 -4.39 0.33 4.41
CA VAL A 106 -5.66 0.65 5.06
C VAL A 106 -5.91 -0.29 6.24
N LYS A 107 -5.66 -1.59 6.09
CA LYS A 107 -5.79 -2.57 7.18
C LYS A 107 -4.84 -2.27 8.34
N GLN A 108 -3.59 -1.93 8.05
CA GLN A 108 -2.61 -1.57 9.08
C GLN A 108 -3.00 -0.29 9.82
N ALA A 109 -3.44 0.74 9.09
CA ALA A 109 -3.88 2.01 9.66
C ALA A 109 -5.08 1.82 10.61
N LEU A 110 -6.08 1.01 10.21
CA LEU A 110 -7.22 0.68 11.07
C LEU A 110 -6.79 -0.06 12.34
N LYS A 111 -5.86 -1.02 12.23
CA LYS A 111 -5.31 -1.75 13.38
C LYS A 111 -4.57 -0.82 14.34
N ALA A 112 -3.75 0.09 13.80
CA ALA A 112 -3.04 1.09 14.60
C ALA A 112 -4.02 2.02 15.34
N LYS A 113 -5.08 2.48 14.66
CA LYS A 113 -6.13 3.31 15.26
C LYS A 113 -6.87 2.58 16.39
N SER A 114 -7.17 1.29 16.23
CA SER A 114 -7.78 0.48 17.29
C SER A 114 -6.87 0.39 18.52
N ARG A 115 -5.60 0.01 18.31
CA ARG A 115 -4.61 -0.10 19.38
C ARG A 115 -4.38 1.22 20.10
N SER A 116 -4.40 2.35 19.39
CA SER A 116 -4.29 3.67 19.99
C SER A 116 -5.44 3.96 20.96
N LYS A 117 -6.68 3.57 20.62
CA LYS A 117 -7.83 3.74 21.52
C LYS A 117 -7.73 2.85 22.76
N GLU A 118 -7.34 1.59 22.57
CA GLU A 118 -7.11 0.66 23.68
C GLU A 118 -6.02 1.17 24.63
N LEU A 119 -4.93 1.72 24.09
CA LEU A 119 -3.85 2.30 24.88
C LEU A 119 -4.33 3.46 25.76
N GLU A 120 -5.13 4.38 25.21
CA GLU A 120 -5.68 5.50 25.99
C GLU A 120 -6.62 5.00 27.11
N SER A 121 -7.43 3.97 26.85
CA SER A 121 -8.26 3.35 27.90
C SER A 121 -7.42 2.70 29.00
N LEU A 122 -6.33 2.01 28.63
CA LEU A 122 -5.43 1.38 29.59
C LEU A 122 -4.68 2.42 30.43
N LYS A 123 -4.26 3.55 29.84
CA LYS A 123 -3.64 4.66 30.58
C LYS A 123 -4.58 5.20 31.64
N LEU A 124 -5.85 5.45 31.30
CA LEU A 124 -6.83 5.93 32.26
C LEU A 124 -7.02 4.94 33.42
N LYS A 125 -7.20 3.65 33.11
CA LYS A 125 -7.34 2.60 34.13
C LYS A 125 -6.10 2.50 35.04
N LEU A 126 -4.91 2.69 34.48
CA LEU A 126 -3.66 2.68 35.25
C LEU A 126 -3.62 3.84 36.25
N GLU A 127 -4.00 5.05 35.83
CA GLU A 127 -4.03 6.21 36.72
C GLU A 127 -5.08 6.05 37.83
N ASP A 128 -6.27 5.54 37.50
CA ASP A 128 -7.30 5.22 38.51
C ASP A 128 -6.80 4.18 39.52
N THR A 129 -6.14 3.13 39.03
CA THR A 129 -5.58 2.07 39.89
C THR A 129 -4.50 2.60 40.81
N LYS A 130 -3.60 3.45 40.30
CA LYS A 130 -2.55 4.10 41.11
C LYS A 130 -3.14 4.97 42.20
N LYS A 131 -4.16 5.77 41.86
CA LYS A 131 -4.85 6.63 42.83
C LYS A 131 -5.47 5.80 43.95
N ASN A 132 -6.23 4.75 43.60
CA ASN A 132 -6.87 3.88 44.59
C ASN A 132 -5.84 3.16 45.47
N ALA A 133 -4.72 2.70 44.89
CA ALA A 133 -3.65 2.06 45.66
C ALA A 133 -3.01 3.03 46.65
N LEU A 134 -2.75 4.28 46.23
CA LEU A 134 -2.19 5.31 47.10
C LEU A 134 -3.14 5.69 48.23
N GLU A 135 -4.43 5.82 47.93
CA GLU A 135 -5.46 6.12 48.94
C GLU A 135 -5.56 5.01 49.97
N THR A 136 -5.61 3.75 49.52
CA THR A 136 -5.63 2.57 50.40
C THR A 136 -4.39 2.51 51.29
N PHE A 137 -3.21 2.77 50.72
CA PHE A 137 -1.96 2.79 51.47
C PHE A 137 -1.97 3.90 52.54
N THR A 138 -2.42 5.10 52.18
CA THR A 138 -2.50 6.25 53.10
C THR A 138 -3.45 5.96 54.26
N GLN A 139 -4.65 5.44 53.98
CA GLN A 139 -5.61 5.04 55.01
C GLN A 139 -5.04 3.94 55.93
N SER A 140 -4.29 2.99 55.37
CA SER A 140 -3.63 1.96 56.17
C SER A 140 -2.56 2.53 57.11
N GLU A 141 -1.78 3.51 56.65
CA GLU A 141 -0.76 4.17 57.47
C GLU A 141 -1.40 4.99 58.60
N GLU A 142 -2.47 5.73 58.30
CA GLU A 142 -3.25 6.47 59.31
C GLU A 142 -3.80 5.51 60.38
N TYR A 143 -4.45 4.43 59.96
CA TYR A 143 -4.96 3.40 60.87
C TYR A 143 -3.85 2.77 61.71
N ASN A 144 -2.71 2.43 61.10
CA ASN A 144 -1.57 1.87 61.83
C ASN A 144 -1.05 2.86 62.89
N HIS A 145 -1.00 4.16 62.57
CA HIS A 145 -0.59 5.21 63.50
C HIS A 145 -1.55 5.30 64.69
N GLU A 146 -2.86 5.33 64.45
CA GLU A 146 -3.89 5.35 65.49
C GLU A 146 -3.80 4.12 66.41
N MET A 147 -3.57 2.94 65.85
CA MET A 147 -3.43 1.69 66.61
C MET A 147 -2.19 1.71 67.52
N VAL A 148 -1.07 2.25 67.04
CA VAL A 148 0.16 2.41 67.84
C VAL A 148 -0.06 3.42 68.97
N GLU A 149 -0.72 4.54 68.70
CA GLU A 149 -1.04 5.55 69.72
C GLU A 149 -1.96 4.97 70.81
N CYS A 150 -3.01 4.24 70.42
CA CYS A 150 -3.92 3.56 71.34
C CYS A 150 -3.19 2.52 72.20
N PHE A 151 -2.31 1.72 71.60
CA PHE A 151 -1.50 0.75 72.32
C PHE A 151 -0.60 1.43 73.35
N ASN A 152 0.14 2.47 72.96
CA ASN A 152 1.03 3.19 73.87
C ASN A 152 0.28 3.83 75.02
N ASN A 153 -0.88 4.46 74.76
CA ASN A 153 -1.72 5.03 75.81
C ASN A 153 -2.23 3.95 76.78
N GLY A 154 -2.70 2.81 76.26
CA GLY A 154 -3.09 1.66 77.06
C GLY A 154 -1.94 1.10 77.92
N PHE A 155 -0.74 1.07 77.35
CA PHE A 155 0.46 0.61 78.04
C PHE A 155 0.88 1.55 79.17
N GLU A 156 0.83 2.87 78.97
CA GLU A 156 1.10 3.86 80.02
C GLU A 156 0.07 3.76 81.16
N MET A 157 -1.23 3.64 80.84
CA MET A 157 -2.26 3.41 81.87
C MET A 157 -1.99 2.13 82.68
N PHE A 158 -1.55 1.05 82.02
CA PHE A 158 -1.18 -0.18 82.70
C PHE A 158 0.03 0.01 83.62
N ARG A 159 1.07 0.70 83.15
CA ARG A 159 2.27 1.01 83.93
C ARG A 159 1.94 1.85 85.16
N ASP A 160 1.12 2.87 85.00
CA ASP A 160 0.64 3.71 86.11
C ASP A 160 -0.12 2.87 87.13
N TYR A 161 -1.07 2.04 86.68
CA TYR A 161 -1.82 1.14 87.56
C TYR A 161 -0.88 0.18 88.30
N ALA A 162 0.05 -0.48 87.61
CA ALA A 162 1.00 -1.42 88.19
C ALA A 162 1.88 -0.76 89.27
N SER A 163 2.27 0.50 89.09
CA SER A 163 3.07 1.25 90.07
C SER A 163 2.34 1.49 91.41
N VAL A 164 1.00 1.54 91.38
CA VAL A 164 0.17 1.72 92.58
C VAL A 164 -0.01 0.41 93.36
N ILE A 165 -0.01 -0.74 92.67
CA ILE A 165 -0.24 -2.07 93.29
C ILE A 165 1.05 -2.81 93.67
N SER A 166 2.20 -2.42 93.13
CA SER A 166 3.52 -2.86 93.59
C SER A 166 4.37 -1.64 93.95
N PRO A 167 4.17 -1.07 95.16
CA PRO A 167 4.81 0.19 95.50
C PRO A 167 6.33 0.10 95.56
N ASP A 168 6.92 -1.06 95.87
CA ASP A 168 8.39 -1.21 95.92
C ASP A 168 8.85 -2.68 95.74
N HIS A 169 9.59 -2.92 94.66
CA HIS A 169 10.82 -3.73 94.70
C HIS A 169 11.96 -2.83 94.21
N ASN A 170 12.36 -1.91 95.09
CA ASN A 170 13.72 -1.37 95.23
C ASN A 170 14.01 -1.21 96.72
#